data_AF-F8GW61-F1
#
_entry.id   AF-F8GW61-F1
#
_cell.length_a   1.000
_cell.length_b   1.000
_cell.length_c   1.000
_cell.angle_alpha   90.00
_cell.angle_beta   90.00
_cell.angle_gamma   90.00
#
_symmetry.space_group_name_H-M   'P 1'
#
loop_
_entity.id
_entity.type
_entity.pdbx_description
1 polymer ?
#
loop_
_entity_poly.entity_id
_entity_poly.type
_entity_poly.pdbx_seq_one_letter_code
_entity_poly.pdbx_strand_id
1 'polypeptide(L)' 'MPKYCQEKFTETTNGTEVKVCWRQDKHVHDATLITAIELWLQAERGGQWRVRANSYQSNQSSCSVDAISYG' A
#
# COMPACT_ATOMS: atom_id res chain seq x y z
N MET A 1 -12.17 15.72 -7.94
CA MET A 1 -11.79 14.33 -8.32
C MET A 1 -11.16 13.67 -7.11
N PRO A 2 -11.51 12.41 -6.79
CA PRO A 2 -10.83 11.68 -5.72
C PRO A 2 -9.33 11.60 -6.01
N LYS A 3 -8.54 11.67 -4.94
CA LYS A 3 -7.10 11.50 -5.00
C LYS A 3 -6.75 10.18 -4.34
N TYR A 4 -5.69 9.54 -4.83
CA TYR A 4 -5.23 8.26 -4.34
C TYR A 4 -3.76 8.31 -3.97
N CYS A 5 -3.43 7.54 -2.94
CA CYS A 5 -2.07 7.19 -2.58
C CYS A 5 -1.82 5.75 -3.02
N GLN A 6 -0.59 5.43 -3.38
CA GLN A 6 -0.19 4.05 -3.63
C GLN A 6 1.26 3.84 -3.21
N GLU A 7 1.55 2.62 -2.78
CA GLU A 7 2.87 2.23 -2.29
C GLU A 7 3.13 0.76 -2.52
N LYS A 8 4.41 0.37 -2.56
CA LYS A 8 4.83 -1.00 -2.76
C LYS A 8 5.10 -1.67 -1.43
N PHE A 9 4.64 -2.90 -1.29
CA PHE A 9 4.91 -3.76 -0.16
C PHE A 9 5.63 -5.01 -0.65
N THR A 10 6.66 -5.41 0.07
CA THR A 10 7.46 -6.58 -0.25
C THR A 10 7.29 -7.62 0.86
N GLU A 11 6.99 -8.85 0.47
CA GLU A 11 6.98 -9.99 1.35
C GLU A 11 8.42 -10.33 1.77
N THR A 12 8.66 -10.42 3.07
CA THR A 12 9.99 -10.54 3.67
C THR A 12 10.67 -11.88 3.32
N THR A 13 9.91 -12.96 3.16
CA THR A 13 10.45 -14.31 2.98
C THR A 13 10.77 -14.62 1.52
N ASN A 14 9.84 -14.32 0.60
CA ASN A 14 9.97 -14.74 -0.81
C ASN A 14 10.31 -13.59 -1.75
N GLY A 15 10.32 -12.34 -1.26
CA GLY A 15 10.60 -11.16 -2.08
C GLY A 15 9.45 -10.76 -3.01
N THR A 16 8.27 -11.35 -2.85
CA THR A 16 7.08 -11.00 -3.63
C THR A 16 6.72 -9.53 -3.42
N GLU A 17 6.55 -8.77 -4.50
CA GLU A 17 6.14 -7.36 -4.43
C GLU A 17 4.69 -7.19 -4.86
N VAL A 18 3.95 -6.39 -4.10
CA VAL A 18 2.61 -5.93 -4.46
C VAL A 18 2.53 -4.42 -4.37
N LYS A 19 1.71 -3.82 -5.21
CA LYS A 19 1.35 -2.41 -5.11
C LYS A 19 -0.01 -2.30 -4.43
N VAL A 20 -0.09 -1.51 -3.37
CA VAL A 20 -1.35 -1.23 -2.67
C VAL A 20 -1.72 0.23 -2.93
N CYS A 21 -3.00 0.48 -3.19
CA CYS A 21 -3.56 1.81 -3.40
C CYS A 21 -4.67 2.07 -2.39
N TRP A 22 -4.77 3.30 -1.88
CA TRP A 22 -5.85 3.72 -0.98
C TRP A 22 -6.31 5.13 -1.31
N ARG A 23 -7.52 5.45 -0.90
CA ARG A 23 -8.09 6.79 -1.08
C ARG A 23 -7.35 7.80 -0.20
N GLN A 24 -6.97 8.94 -0.80
CA GLN A 24 -6.31 10.04 -0.10
C GLN A 24 -7.38 11.00 0.44
N ASP A 25 -7.95 10.68 1.60
CA ASP A 25 -8.93 11.57 2.25
C ASP A 25 -8.27 12.69 3.08
N LYS A 26 -7.03 12.49 3.55
CA LYS A 26 -6.14 13.51 4.17
C LYS A 26 -4.67 13.20 3.80
N HIS A 27 -3.72 14.09 4.10
CA HIS A 27 -2.26 13.88 3.89
C HIS A 27 -1.72 12.74 4.77
N VAL A 28 -2.11 11.48 4.50
CA VAL A 28 -1.80 10.35 5.38
C VAL A 28 -0.97 9.34 4.59
N HIS A 29 0.33 9.62 4.58
CA HIS A 29 1.34 8.58 4.69
C HIS A 29 1.79 8.61 6.15
N ASP A 30 1.06 7.89 7.01
CA ASP A 30 1.39 7.79 8.43
C ASP A 30 1.75 6.34 8.74
N ALA A 31 2.72 6.15 9.64
CA ALA A 31 3.18 4.84 10.07
C ALA A 31 2.03 3.92 10.50
N THR A 32 0.98 4.45 11.13
CA THR A 32 -0.20 3.70 11.57
C THR A 32 -0.95 3.07 10.39
N LEU A 33 -1.12 3.83 9.30
CA LEU A 33 -1.79 3.34 8.09
C LEU A 33 -0.94 2.27 7.40
N ILE A 34 0.37 2.49 7.33
CA ILE A 34 1.29 1.52 6.74
C ILE A 34 1.26 0.21 7.52
N THR A 35 1.35 0.26 8.85
CA THR A 35 1.21 -0.93 9.69
C THR A 35 -0.14 -1.61 9.51
N ALA A 36 -1.23 -0.85 9.35
CA ALA A 36 -2.55 -1.43 9.08
C ALA A 36 -2.60 -2.17 7.72
N ILE A 37 -1.96 -1.63 6.69
CA ILE A 37 -1.85 -2.27 5.36
C ILE A 37 -0.96 -3.53 5.44
N GLU A 38 0.16 -3.50 6.18
CA GLU A 38 1.02 -4.66 6.38
C GLU A 38 0.28 -5.82 7.06
N LEU A 39 -0.47 -5.52 8.13
CA LEU A 39 -1.31 -6.50 8.83
C LEU A 39 -2.43 -7.03 7.95
N TRP A 40 -3.06 -6.17 7.16
CA TRP A 40 -4.09 -6.57 6.20
C TRP A 40 -3.52 -7.48 5.10
N LEU A 41 -2.36 -7.15 4.53
CA LEU A 41 -1.67 -8.00 3.55
C LEU A 41 -1.27 -9.35 4.16
N GLN A 42 -0.84 -9.36 5.42
CA GLN A 42 -0.56 -10.60 6.15
C GLN A 42 -1.81 -11.46 6.33
N ALA A 43 -2.98 -10.86 6.60
CA ALA A 43 -4.23 -11.60 6.71
C ALA A 43 -4.73 -12.13 5.36
N GLU A 44 -4.62 -11.33 4.29
CA GLU A 44 -5.11 -11.67 2.94
C GLU A 44 -4.21 -12.66 2.20
N ARG A 45 -2.89 -12.51 2.32
CA ARG A 45 -1.91 -13.21 1.48
C ARG A 45 -0.97 -14.11 2.28
N GLY A 46 -1.05 -14.09 3.60
CA GLY A 46 -0.05 -14.73 4.47
C GLY A 46 1.31 -14.03 4.39
N GLY A 47 2.29 -14.57 5.10
CA GLY A 47 3.65 -14.03 5.13
C GLY A 47 3.78 -12.73 5.93
N GLN A 48 4.99 -12.17 5.95
CA GLN A 48 5.28 -10.90 6.61
C GLN A 48 5.57 -9.84 5.55
N TRP A 49 4.73 -8.81 5.50
CA TRP A 49 4.83 -7.73 4.53
C TRP A 49 5.51 -6.51 5.15
N ARG A 50 6.31 -5.82 4.35
CA ARG A 50 6.92 -4.55 4.73
C ARG A 50 6.78 -3.54 3.61
N VAL A 51 6.56 -2.28 3.99
CA VAL A 51 6.59 -1.18 3.03
C VAL A 51 7.97 -1.04 2.38
N ARG A 52 8.01 -0.83 1.05
CA ARG A 52 9.24 -0.59 0.32
C ARG A 52 9.63 0.88 0.42
N ALA A 53 10.86 1.13 0.87
CA ALA A 53 11.41 2.47 0.94
C ALA A 53 11.33 3.20 -0.41
N ASN A 54 11.02 4.49 -0.39
CA ASN A 54 10.92 5.36 -1.55
C ASN A 54 9.91 4.91 -2.63
N SER A 55 8.86 4.18 -2.24
CA SER A 55 7.82 3.73 -3.18
C SER A 55 6.50 4.50 -3.08
N TYR A 56 6.37 5.41 -2.11
CA TYR A 56 5.18 6.21 -1.89
C TYR A 56 4.90 7.15 -3.07
N GLN A 57 3.66 7.12 -3.55
CA GLN A 57 3.13 8.01 -4.57
C GLN A 57 1.78 8.56 -4.09
N SER A 58 1.59 9.88 -4.17
CA SER A 58 0.38 10.57 -3.72
C SER A 58 -0.26 11.38 -4.84
N ASN A 59 -1.44 11.94 -4.57
CA ASN A 59 -2.19 12.82 -5.47
C ASN A 59 -2.51 12.19 -6.84
N GLN A 60 -2.51 10.86 -6.91
CA GLN A 60 -2.84 10.12 -8.11
C GLN A 60 -4.32 10.35 -8.45
N SER A 61 -4.64 10.49 -9.74
CA SER A 61 -6.02 10.62 -10.21
C SER A 61 -6.80 9.31 -10.11
N SER A 62 -6.10 8.18 -10.06
CA SER A 62 -6.63 6.83 -9.96
C SER A 62 -5.59 5.90 -9.36
N CYS A 63 -6.01 4.73 -8.86
CA CYS A 63 -5.08 3.63 -8.58
C CYS A 63 -4.42 3.14 -9.87
N SER A 64 -3.18 2.64 -9.75
CA SER A 64 -2.57 1.89 -10.87
C SER A 64 -3.37 0.64 -11.18
N VAL A 65 -3.33 0.19 -12.44
CA VAL A 65 -4.07 -1.00 -12.93
C VAL A 65 -3.65 -2.28 -12.20
N ASP A 66 -2.40 -2.35 -11.74
CA ASP A 66 -1.81 -3.46 -10.99
C ASP A 66 -1.90 -3.29 -9.46
N ALA A 67 -2.52 -2.21 -8.98
CA ALA A 67 -2.62 -1.94 -7.55
C ALA A 67 -3.84 -2.64 -6.93
N ILE A 68 -3.63 -3.23 -5.76
CA ILE A 68 -4.70 -3.76 -4.93
C ILE A 68 -5.28 -2.60 -4.12
N SER A 69 -6.60 -2.45 -4.12
CA SER A 69 -7.26 -1.38 -3.37
C SER A 69 -7.39 -1.77 -1.89
N TYR A 70 -6.89 -0.90 -1.01
CA TYR A 70 -7.10 -0.91 0.43
C TYR A 70 -8.12 0.18 0.79
N GLY A 71 -9.22 -0.22 1.43
CA GLY A 71 -10.31 0.68 1.81
C GLY A 71 -11.59 -0.06 2.14
#